data_AF-A0A8I2BVH5-F1
#
_entry.id   AF-A0A8I2BVH5-F1
#
_cell.length_a   1.000
_cell.length_b   1.000
_cell.length_c   1.000
_cell.angle_alpha   90.00
_cell.angle_beta   90.00
_cell.angle_gamma   90.00
#
_symmetry.space_group_name_H-M   'P 1'
#
loop_
_entity.id
_entity.type
_entity.pdbx_description
1 polymer ?
#
loop_
_entity_poly.entity_id
_entity_poly.type
_entity_poly.pdbx_seq_one_letter_code
_entity_poly.pdbx_strand_id
1 'polypeptide(L)'
;MTNYDDTLQGARDSWWLATIGRTLIWARLRVNEAGTAEVLDSDGKTLPYDSEDSARAALFDAEFVALDGLDEEDALIRGFSLHEVSPPQGNDDAELRARMVVNMGGRA
;
A
#
# COMPACT_ATOMS: atom_id res chain seq x y z
N MET A 1 -29.97 -8.87 -14.30
CA MET A 1 -29.57 -8.06 -13.14
C MET A 1 -28.07 -8.20 -13.04
N THR A 2 -27.36 -7.10 -13.26
CA THR A 2 -25.96 -7.08 -13.66
C THR A 2 -25.03 -7.49 -12.51
N ASN A 3 -24.29 -8.58 -12.66
CA ASN A 3 -23.10 -8.82 -11.85
C ASN A 3 -21.99 -7.91 -12.41
N TYR A 4 -21.90 -6.69 -11.88
CA TYR A 4 -20.86 -5.69 -12.18
C TYR A 4 -19.52 -5.99 -11.46
N ASP A 5 -19.23 -7.25 -11.13
CA ASP A 5 -18.03 -7.64 -10.34
C ASP A 5 -17.10 -8.62 -11.07
N ASP A 6 -17.33 -8.86 -12.37
CA ASP A 6 -16.46 -9.68 -13.23
C ASP A 6 -15.75 -8.83 -14.31
N THR A 7 -15.20 -7.66 -13.94
CA THR A 7 -14.51 -6.78 -14.92
C THR A 7 -13.13 -6.27 -14.51
N LEU A 8 -12.51 -6.82 -13.46
CA LEU A 8 -11.10 -6.53 -13.10
C LEU A 8 -10.35 -7.79 -12.68
N GLN A 9 -10.28 -8.82 -13.54
CA GLN A 9 -9.29 -9.91 -13.37
C GLN A 9 -7.91 -9.54 -13.94
N GLY A 10 -7.71 -8.28 -14.35
CA GLY A 10 -6.37 -7.69 -14.53
C GLY A 10 -5.72 -7.45 -13.16
N ALA A 11 -4.39 -7.36 -13.13
CA ALA A 11 -3.57 -7.34 -11.93
C ALA A 11 -4.20 -6.58 -10.73
N ARG A 12 -4.32 -7.25 -9.58
CA ARG A 12 -4.91 -6.68 -8.36
C ARG A 12 -3.90 -5.84 -7.62
N ASP A 13 -4.09 -4.53 -7.56
CA ASP A 13 -3.30 -3.66 -6.70
C ASP A 13 -3.92 -3.55 -5.29
N SER A 14 -3.06 -3.45 -4.28
CA SER A 14 -3.44 -3.23 -2.89
C SER A 14 -2.40 -2.35 -2.24
N TRP A 15 -2.86 -1.36 -1.47
CA TRP A 15 -2.00 -0.41 -0.80
C TRP A 15 -1.72 -0.85 0.63
N TRP A 16 -0.46 -0.71 1.00
CA TRP A 16 0.07 -1.05 2.30
C TRP A 16 0.78 0.17 2.88
N LEU A 17 0.75 0.30 4.19
CA LEU A 17 1.41 1.40 4.88
C LEU A 17 2.10 0.94 6.14
N ALA A 18 3.21 1.59 6.45
CA ALA A 18 3.93 1.48 7.71
C ALA A 18 4.11 2.87 8.31
N THR A 19 4.14 2.96 9.64
CA THR A 19 4.38 4.22 10.35
C THR A 19 5.66 4.13 11.16
N ILE A 20 6.58 5.07 10.91
CA ILE A 20 7.84 5.18 11.64
C ILE A 20 7.91 6.59 12.24
N GLY A 21 7.62 6.70 13.53
CA GLY A 21 7.54 7.99 14.22
C GLY A 21 6.41 8.86 13.67
N ARG A 22 6.74 9.93 12.93
CA ARG A 22 5.77 10.79 12.23
C ARG A 22 5.86 10.68 10.71
N THR A 23 6.45 9.60 10.21
CA THR A 23 6.55 9.35 8.78
C THR A 23 5.67 8.16 8.44
N LEU A 24 4.76 8.35 7.51
CA LEU A 24 3.99 7.29 6.91
C LEU A 24 4.66 6.90 5.60
N ILE A 25 4.89 5.61 5.44
CA ILE A 25 5.55 5.01 4.27
C ILE A 25 4.53 4.11 3.59
N TRP A 26 4.31 4.33 2.31
CA TRP A 26 3.43 3.54 1.46
C TRP A 26 4.22 2.49 0.68
N ALA A 27 3.58 1.36 0.46
CA ALA A 27 4.00 0.32 -0.49
C ALA A 27 2.79 -0.14 -1.30
N ARG A 28 3.01 -0.50 -2.58
CA ARG A 28 1.96 -1.06 -3.44
C ARG A 28 2.26 -2.52 -3.70
N LEU A 29 1.38 -3.41 -3.25
CA LEU A 29 1.35 -4.80 -3.68
C LEU A 29 0.56 -4.88 -4.99
N ARG A 30 1.09 -5.55 -6.01
CA ARG A 30 0.38 -5.90 -7.24
C ARG A 30 0.46 -7.41 -7.44
N VAL A 31 -0.68 -8.08 -7.58
CA VAL A 31 -0.76 -9.50 -7.93
C VAL A 31 -1.03 -9.62 -9.41
N ASN A 32 -0.11 -10.27 -10.13
CA ASN A 32 -0.20 -10.50 -11.57
C ASN A 32 -1.14 -11.67 -11.88
N GLU A 33 -1.65 -11.71 -13.12
CA GLU A 33 -2.56 -12.77 -13.58
C GLU A 33 -1.93 -14.17 -13.54
N ALA A 34 -0.60 -14.25 -13.58
CA ALA A 34 0.15 -15.49 -13.46
C ALA A 34 0.30 -16.02 -12.02
N GLY A 35 -0.26 -15.32 -11.01
CA GLY A 35 -0.16 -15.66 -9.59
C GLY A 35 1.10 -15.14 -8.90
N THR A 36 2.05 -14.56 -9.65
CA THR A 36 3.20 -13.84 -9.10
C THR A 36 2.79 -12.48 -8.54
N ALA A 37 3.60 -11.91 -7.66
CA ALA A 37 3.32 -10.61 -7.08
C ALA A 37 4.53 -9.67 -7.15
N GLU A 38 4.28 -8.37 -7.10
CA GLU A 38 5.29 -7.34 -7.13
C GLU A 38 4.97 -6.31 -6.05
N VAL A 39 5.98 -5.92 -5.27
CA VAL A 39 5.85 -4.84 -4.28
C VAL A 39 6.65 -3.64 -4.76
N LEU A 40 5.97 -2.54 -5.06
CA LEU A 40 6.62 -1.24 -5.20
C LEU A 40 6.83 -0.68 -3.79
N ASP A 41 8.09 -0.46 -3.43
CA ASP A 41 8.49 0.21 -2.18
C ASP A 41 8.65 1.73 -2.38
N SER A 42 8.62 2.47 -1.27
CA SER A 42 8.83 3.91 -1.20
C SER A 42 10.15 4.43 -1.80
N ASP A 43 11.19 3.60 -1.88
CA ASP A 43 12.44 3.95 -2.59
C ASP A 43 12.24 4.01 -4.12
N GLY A 44 11.13 3.48 -4.64
CA GLY A 44 10.85 3.31 -6.07
C GLY A 44 11.34 1.98 -6.63
N LYS A 45 11.66 1.03 -5.75
CA LYS A 45 12.08 -0.32 -6.13
C LYS A 45 10.87 -1.23 -6.24
N THR A 46 10.74 -1.90 -7.38
CA THR A 46 9.78 -2.99 -7.56
C THR A 46 10.45 -4.32 -7.22
N LEU A 47 9.94 -4.98 -6.19
CA LEU A 47 10.42 -6.26 -5.69
C LEU A 47 9.51 -7.39 -6.22
N PRO A 48 10.00 -8.29 -7.09
CA PRO A 48 9.22 -9.42 -7.55
C PRO A 48 9.17 -10.54 -6.51
N TYR A 49 8.03 -11.20 -6.42
CA TYR A 49 7.75 -12.35 -5.56
C TYR A 49 7.03 -13.44 -6.36
N ASP A 50 7.31 -14.69 -6.00
CA ASP A 50 6.73 -15.88 -6.64
C ASP A 50 5.22 -16.01 -6.38
N SER A 51 4.70 -15.41 -5.30
CA SER A 51 3.29 -15.48 -4.92
C SER A 51 2.87 -14.27 -4.08
N GLU A 52 1.56 -13.98 -4.07
CA GLU A 52 0.95 -12.96 -3.18
C GLU A 52 1.33 -13.20 -1.72
N ASP A 53 1.23 -14.45 -1.25
CA ASP A 53 1.48 -14.81 0.15
C ASP A 53 2.90 -14.44 0.59
N SER A 54 3.90 -14.69 -0.26
CA SER A 54 5.30 -14.32 0.01
C SER A 54 5.51 -12.81 0.04
N ALA A 55 4.85 -12.07 -0.86
CA ALA A 55 4.91 -10.62 -0.88
C ALA A 55 4.26 -10.00 0.37
N ARG A 56 3.10 -10.54 0.80
CA ARG A 56 2.42 -10.14 2.04
C ARG A 56 3.27 -10.45 3.26
N ALA A 57 3.90 -11.63 3.31
CA ALA A 57 4.80 -12.00 4.40
C ALA A 57 5.98 -11.02 4.52
N ALA A 58 6.58 -10.61 3.39
CA ALA A 58 7.67 -9.62 3.39
C ALA A 58 7.20 -8.24 3.86
N LEU A 59 5.99 -7.82 3.51
CA LEU A 59 5.39 -6.58 3.99
C LEU A 59 5.15 -6.62 5.50
N PHE A 60 4.59 -7.71 6.02
CA PHE A 60 4.38 -7.89 7.46
C PHE A 60 5.69 -7.91 8.26
N ASP A 61 6.75 -8.55 7.73
CA ASP A 61 8.09 -8.54 8.35
C ASP A 61 8.67 -7.12 8.44
N ALA A 62 8.35 -6.27 7.46
CA ALA A 62 8.74 -4.86 7.42
C ALA A 62 7.74 -3.91 8.14
N GLU A 63 6.86 -4.44 8.99
CA GLU A 63 5.85 -3.69 9.76
C GLU A 63 4.76 -2.98 8.93
N PHE A 64 4.61 -3.34 7.64
CA PHE A 64 3.53 -2.83 6.81
C PHE A 64 2.21 -3.55 7.11
N VAL A 65 1.13 -2.79 7.04
CA VAL A 65 -0.25 -3.29 7.14
C VAL A 65 -1.07 -2.87 5.94
N ALA A 66 -2.04 -3.72 5.56
CA ALA A 66 -2.93 -3.44 4.44
C ALA A 66 -3.87 -2.28 4.78
N LEU A 67 -3.96 -1.29 3.89
CA LEU A 67 -4.86 -0.14 4.05
C LEU A 67 -6.33 -0.58 4.15
N ASP A 68 -6.73 -1.57 3.35
CA ASP A 68 -8.10 -2.11 3.32
C ASP A 68 -8.50 -2.79 4.64
N GLY A 69 -7.52 -3.26 5.41
CA GLY A 69 -7.74 -3.89 6.72
C GLY A 69 -7.58 -2.93 7.91
N LEU A 70 -7.41 -1.62 7.67
CA LEU A 70 -7.28 -0.62 8.71
C LEU A 70 -8.59 0.13 8.92
N ASP A 71 -9.05 0.13 10.16
CA ASP A 71 -10.11 1.03 10.62
C ASP A 71 -9.52 2.31 11.25
N GLU A 72 -10.36 3.32 11.49
CA GLU A 72 -9.91 4.59 12.09
C GLU A 72 -9.27 4.38 13.47
N GLU A 73 -9.80 3.47 14.28
CA GLU A 73 -9.24 3.17 15.61
C GLU A 73 -7.80 2.63 15.51
N ASP A 74 -7.54 1.74 14.54
CA ASP A 74 -6.21 1.19 14.27
C ASP A 74 -5.22 2.25 13.76
N ALA A 75 -5.70 3.17 12.92
CA ALA A 75 -4.90 4.29 12.44
C ALA A 75 -4.52 5.23 13.58
N LEU A 76 -5.47 5.56 14.45
CA LEU A 76 -5.23 6.44 15.61
C LEU A 76 -4.24 5.83 16.60
N ILE A 77 -4.33 4.52 16.85
CA ILE A 77 -3.34 3.79 17.67
C ILE A 77 -1.94 3.90 17.06
N ARG A 78 -1.83 3.89 15.73
CA ARG A 78 -0.58 4.08 14.99
C ARG A 78 -0.13 5.54 14.89
N GLY A 79 -0.94 6.48 15.38
CA GLY A 79 -0.61 7.90 15.45
C GLY A 79 -0.98 8.71 14.21
N PHE A 80 -1.94 8.26 13.40
CA PHE A 80 -2.46 9.00 12.25
C PHE A 80 -3.98 8.86 12.13
N SER A 81 -4.62 9.78 11.41
CA SER A 81 -6.04 9.60 11.05
C SER A 81 -6.15 8.98 9.67
N LEU A 82 -6.98 7.94 9.55
CA LEU A 82 -7.23 7.25 8.29
C LEU A 82 -7.87 8.21 7.26
N HIS A 83 -8.71 9.14 7.71
CA HIS A 83 -9.31 10.16 6.85
C HIS A 83 -8.34 11.22 6.34
N GLU A 84 -7.20 11.43 7.00
CA GLU A 84 -6.18 12.40 6.56
C GLU A 84 -5.17 11.80 5.58
N VAL A 85 -5.22 10.47 5.37
CA VAL A 85 -4.31 9.75 4.49
C VAL A 85 -5.07 9.15 3.32
N SER A 86 -4.42 9.03 2.19
CA SER A 86 -4.99 8.41 1.00
C SER A 86 -3.87 7.74 0.21
N PRO A 87 -4.17 6.61 -0.46
CA PRO A 87 -3.17 5.92 -1.25
C PRO A 87 -2.62 6.87 -2.32
N PRO A 88 -1.29 6.87 -2.55
CA PRO A 88 -0.68 7.79 -3.48
C PRO A 88 -1.23 7.57 -4.89
N GLN A 89 -1.49 8.67 -5.58
CA GLN A 89 -2.04 8.69 -6.94
C GLN A 89 -0.97 9.19 -7.91
N GLY A 90 -0.88 8.59 -9.09
CA GLY A 90 0.09 8.93 -10.12
C GLY A 90 -0.10 8.06 -11.36
N ASN A 91 0.36 8.53 -12.52
CA ASN A 91 0.25 7.79 -13.78
C ASN A 91 1.37 6.75 -13.91
N ASP A 92 2.49 6.98 -13.24
CA ASP A 92 3.70 6.14 -13.29
C ASP A 92 4.28 5.91 -11.89
N ASP A 93 5.07 4.85 -11.74
CA ASP A 93 5.69 4.48 -10.45
C ASP A 93 6.60 5.59 -9.91
N ALA A 94 7.19 6.44 -10.77
CA ALA A 94 7.98 7.59 -10.36
C ALA A 94 7.14 8.68 -9.67
N GLU A 95 5.91 8.93 -10.14
CA GLU A 95 4.99 9.87 -9.50
C GLU A 95 4.46 9.30 -8.18
N LEU A 96 4.20 7.99 -8.15
CA LEU A 96 3.79 7.29 -6.92
C LEU A 96 4.89 7.38 -5.87
N ARG A 97 6.13 7.02 -6.23
CA ARG A 97 7.32 7.09 -5.36
C ARG A 97 7.45 8.45 -4.65
N ALA A 98 7.28 9.55 -5.39
CA ALA A 98 7.38 10.89 -4.83
C ALA A 98 6.33 11.19 -3.74
N ARG A 99 5.24 10.42 -3.71
CA ARG A 99 4.11 10.55 -2.77
C ARG A 99 4.02 9.39 -1.77
N MET A 100 4.90 8.39 -1.90
CA MET A 100 4.90 7.20 -1.03
C MET A 100 5.48 7.49 0.36
N VAL A 101 6.19 8.60 0.57
CA VAL A 101 6.67 9.00 1.89
C VAL A 101 5.97 10.28 2.31
N VAL A 102 5.13 10.21 3.34
CA VAL A 102 4.35 11.34 3.86
C VAL A 102 4.82 11.66 5.26
N ASN A 103 5.30 12.88 5.48
CA ASN A 103 5.57 13.36 6.83
C ASN A 103 4.27 13.91 7.44
N MET A 104 3.79 13.26 8.49
CA MET A 104 2.57 13.63 9.22
C MET A 104 2.85 14.75 10.23
N GLY A 105 3.60 15.76 9.79
CA GLY A 105 4.08 16.85 10.62
C GLY A 105 2.98 17.40 11.51
N GLY A 106 3.27 17.49 12.82
CA GLY A 106 2.37 18.12 13.77
C GLY A 106 2.04 19.51 13.25
N ARG A 107 0.76 19.75 12.95
CA ARG A 107 0.30 21.10 12.59
C ARG A 107 0.76 22.06 13.69
N ALA A 108 1.49 23.08 13.29
CA ALA A 108 1.79 24.25 14.09
C ALA A 108 0.50 25.02 14.44
#